data_AF-A0ABD5DEN3-F1
#
_entry.id   AF-A0ABD5DEN3-F1
#
_cell.length_a   1.000
_cell.length_b   1.000
_cell.length_c   1.000
_cell.angle_alpha   90.00
_cell.angle_beta   90.00
_cell.angle_gamma   90.00
#
_symmetry.space_group_name_H-M   'P 1'
#
loop_
_entity.id
_entity.type
_entity.pdbx_description
1 polymer ?
#
loop_
_entity_poly.entity_id
_entity_poly.type
_entity_poly.pdbx_seq_one_letter_code
_entity_poly.pdbx_strand_id
1 'polypeptide(L)' 'ATLREMVEMHYLWRLPVRLRNDKLVDFLGAEPHTPLDSAVYQTLQGLGCLPAGAINSEA' A
#
# COMPACT_ATOMS: atom_id res chain seq x y z
N ALA A 1 -17.18 -17.66 8.46
CA ALA A 1 -17.53 -16.62 9.45
C ALA A 1 -16.53 -15.48 9.29
N THR A 2 -16.98 -14.25 9.05
CA THR A 2 -16.08 -13.09 9.00
C THR A 2 -15.65 -12.75 10.42
N LEU A 3 -14.34 -12.55 10.63
CA LEU A 3 -13.79 -12.21 11.95
C LEU A 3 -14.42 -10.89 12.43
N ARG A 4 -14.89 -10.85 13.68
CA ARG A 4 -15.58 -9.70 14.27
C ARG A 4 -14.80 -8.39 14.11
N GLU A 5 -13.48 -8.45 14.30
CA GLU A 5 -12.54 -7.33 14.10
C GLU A 5 -12.59 -6.73 12.68
N MET A 6 -12.78 -7.57 11.65
CA MET A 6 -12.90 -7.08 10.27
C MET A 6 -14.22 -6.36 10.02
N VAL A 7 -15.29 -6.72 10.75
CA VAL A 7 -16.58 -6.03 10.66
C VAL A 7 -16.50 -4.67 11.36
N GLU A 8 -15.77 -4.58 12.47
CA GLU A 8 -15.55 -3.30 13.18
C GLU A 8 -14.75 -2.29 12.34
N MET A 9 -13.91 -2.75 11.40
CA MET A 9 -13.17 -1.90 10.46
C MET A 9 -14.01 -1.33 9.31
N HIS A 10 -15.25 -1.80 9.09
CA HIS A 10 -16.06 -1.46 7.92
C HIS A 10 -16.34 0.05 7.75
N TYR A 11 -16.29 0.85 8.82
CA TYR A 11 -16.44 2.31 8.71
C TYR A 11 -15.29 2.97 7.93
N LEU A 12 -14.10 2.38 7.93
CA LEU A 12 -12.93 2.89 7.18
C LEU A 12 -13.13 2.85 5.66
N TRP A 13 -14.07 2.03 5.18
CA TRP A 13 -14.39 1.95 3.75
C TRP A 13 -15.46 2.95 3.32
N ARG A 14 -16.14 3.59 4.29
CA ARG A 14 -17.23 4.54 4.04
C ARG A 14 -16.82 5.98 4.31
N LEU A 15 -15.80 6.19 5.15
CA LEU A 15 -15.35 7.51 5.58
C LEU A 15 -13.85 7.64 5.30
N PRO A 16 -13.40 8.72 4.63
CA PRO A 16 -11.98 8.96 4.46
C PRO A 16 -11.34 9.20 5.82
N VAL A 17 -10.29 8.46 6.12
CA VAL A 17 -9.48 8.63 7.34
C VAL A 17 -8.07 8.98 6.94
N ARG A 18 -7.50 10.02 7.57
CA ARG A 18 -6.07 10.33 7.45
C ARG A 18 -5.31 9.62 8.56
N LEU A 19 -4.42 8.73 8.16
CA LEU A 19 -3.41 8.17 9.06
C LEU A 19 -2.28 9.18 9.17
N ARG A 20 -1.97 9.60 10.39
CA ARG A 20 -0.76 10.39 10.65
C ARG A 20 0.40 9.43 10.83
N ASN A 21 1.55 9.81 10.27
CA ASN A 21 2.79 9.05 10.32
C ASN A 21 3.81 9.66 11.31
N ASP A 22 3.39 10.60 12.18
CA ASP A 22 4.26 11.32 13.12
C ASP A 22 5.11 10.37 13.97
N LYS A 23 4.47 9.39 14.62
CA LYS A 23 5.18 8.38 15.43
C LYS A 23 6.11 7.49 14.61
N LEU A 24 5.78 7.24 13.34
CA LEU A 24 6.58 6.40 12.46
C LEU A 24 7.84 7.15 12.02
N VAL A 25 7.68 8.42 11.64
CA VAL A 25 8.79 9.31 11.27
C VAL A 25 9.68 9.58 12.47
N ASP A 26 9.13 9.82 13.65
CA ASP A 26 9.92 9.99 14.89
C ASP A 26 10.80 8.76 15.18
N PHE A 27 10.31 7.56 14.84
CA PHE A 27 11.04 6.30 15.05
C PHE A 27 12.06 6.00 13.94
N LEU A 28 11.71 6.20 12.67
CA LEU A 28 12.53 5.84 11.51
C LEU A 28 13.39 6.98 10.96
N GLY A 29 13.15 8.22 11.37
CA GLY A 29 13.73 9.45 10.81
C GLY A 29 13.05 9.93 9.53
N ALA A 30 12.62 9.01 8.66
CA ALA A 30 11.81 9.29 7.48
C ALA A 30 10.94 8.08 7.13
N GLU A 31 9.79 8.34 6.50
CA GLU A 31 8.97 7.26 5.96
C GLU A 31 9.56 6.79 4.62
N PRO A 32 9.91 5.50 4.47
CA PRO A 32 10.32 4.97 3.18
C PRO A 32 9.12 4.90 2.23
N HIS A 33 9.25 5.52 1.06
CA HIS A 33 8.24 5.49 0.02
C HIS A 33 8.72 4.68 -1.19
N THR A 34 7.86 3.78 -1.67
CA THR A 34 7.99 3.19 -3.00
C THR A 34 7.14 4.01 -3.97
N PRO A 35 7.70 4.55 -5.07
CA PRO A 35 6.92 5.24 -6.09
C PRO A 35 5.76 4.37 -6.56
N LEU A 36 4.58 4.99 -6.77
CA LEU A 36 3.34 4.26 -7.03
C LEU A 36 3.48 3.30 -8.23
N ASP A 37 4.09 3.77 -9.32
CA ASP A 37 4.27 2.96 -10.53
C ASP A 37 5.14 1.73 -10.27
N SER A 38 6.21 1.89 -9.49
CA SER A 38 7.05 0.77 -9.06
C SER A 38 6.29 -0.19 -8.15
N ALA A 39 5.48 0.31 -7.21
CA ALA A 39 4.72 -0.51 -6.29
C ALA A 39 3.66 -1.36 -7.00
N VAL A 40 2.92 -0.75 -7.94
CA VAL A 40 1.90 -1.42 -8.75
C VAL A 40 2.56 -2.47 -9.64
N TYR A 41 3.65 -2.11 -10.31
CA TYR A 41 4.37 -3.03 -11.19
C TYR A 41 4.87 -4.28 -10.46
N GLN A 42 5.62 -4.10 -9.36
CA GLN A 42 6.16 -5.21 -8.57
C GLN A 42 5.06 -6.09 -8.00
N THR A 43 3.94 -5.50 -7.57
CA THR A 43 2.76 -6.24 -7.07
C THR A 43 2.16 -7.12 -8.16
N LEU A 44 1.89 -6.56 -9.34
CA LEU A 44 1.32 -7.31 -10.46
C LEU A 44 2.26 -8.41 -10.96
N GLN A 45 3.57 -8.18 -10.92
CA GLN A 45 4.56 -9.21 -11.23
C GLN A 45 4.52 -10.34 -10.19
N GLY A 46 4.48 -10.03 -8.89
CA GLY A 46 4.38 -11.02 -7.81
C GLY A 46 3.08 -11.82 -7.81
N LEU A 47 1.99 -11.22 -8.30
CA LEU A 47 0.70 -11.89 -8.52
C LEU A 47 0.64 -12.70 -9.82
N GLY A 48 1.67 -12.65 -10.67
CA GLY A 48 1.70 -13.34 -11.96
C GLY A 48 0.80 -12.69 -13.03
N CYS A 49 0.35 -11.45 -12.82
CA CYS A 49 -0.44 -10.69 -13.78
C CYS A 49 0.42 -10.08 -14.89
N LEU A 50 1.72 -9.91 -14.64
CA LEU A 50 2.70 -9.40 -15.61
C LEU A 50 3.90 -10.35 -15.73
N PRO A 51 4.51 -10.47 -16.93
CA PRO A 51 5.76 -11.20 -17.10
C PRO A 51 6.90 -10.49 -16.37
N ALA A 52 7.85 -11.25 -15.83
CA ALA A 52 9.05 -10.71 -15.24
C ALA A 52 9.87 -9.94 -16.31
N GLY A 53 10.15 -8.65 -16.07
CA GLY A 53 11.01 -7.83 -16.94
C GLY A 53 10.30 -6.83 -17.86
N ALA A 54 8.98 -6.68 -17.79
CA ALA A 54 8.27 -5.60 -18.50
C ALA A 54 8.50 -4.21 -17.86
N ILE A 55 9.64 -3.57 -18.11
CA ILE A 55 9.89 -2.21 -17.56
C ILE A 55 9.14 -1.13 -18.35
N ASN A 56 8.44 -0.23 -17.66
CA ASN A 56 8.05 1.07 -18.20
C ASN A 56 9.02 2.12 -17.60
N SER A 57 9.74 2.84 -18.47
CA SER A 57 10.87 3.69 -18.07
C SER A 57 10.51 5.17 -17.89
N GLU A 58 9.23 5.52 -17.76
CA GLU A 58 8.80 6.92 -17.75
C GLU A 58 7.80 7.19 -16.62
N ALA A 59 8.30 7.83 -15.55
CA ALA A 59 7.61 8.75 -14.64
C ALA A 59 8.62 9.42 -13.71
#